data_AF-A0A2X2CEG0-F1
#
_entry.id   AF-A0A2X2CEG0-F1
#
_cell.length_a   1.000
_cell.length_b   1.000
_cell.length_c   1.000
_cell.angle_alpha   90.00
_cell.angle_beta   90.00
_cell.angle_gamma   90.00
#
_symmetry.space_group_name_H-M   'P 1'
#
loop_
_entity.id
_entity.type
_entity.pdbx_description
1 polymer ?
#
loop_
_entity_poly.entity_id
_entity_poly.type
_entity_poly.pdbx_seq_one_letter_code
_entity_poly.pdbx_strand_id
1 'polypeptide(L)'
;MSTNSKKTVPQLLEDFKQHPVVAPLIKDGKLLEYSAHMVPEGGMNMVSELVKDGVLVAGDAAGFCLNVGYTVRGMDLAIASGEAAAKAVLMAKEQNSYSQKELSCYQSLLNDSFVIKDMKLYKDLPSFLDNTRFFTDYPQMAANVMHDLFVINGPEKTSA
;
A
#
# COMPACT_ATOMS: atom_id res chain seq x y z
N MET A 1 1.14 -12.31 -9.31
CA MET A 1 2.57 -12.03 -9.68
C MET A 1 3.15 -13.05 -10.67
N SER A 2 3.39 -12.64 -11.93
CA SER A 2 4.12 -13.44 -12.91
C SER A 2 5.62 -13.44 -12.57
N THR A 3 6.17 -14.59 -12.18
CA THR A 3 7.52 -14.78 -11.62
C THR A 3 8.66 -14.65 -12.63
N ASN A 4 8.42 -14.09 -13.82
CA ASN A 4 9.35 -14.10 -14.95
C ASN A 4 9.74 -12.69 -15.43
N SER A 5 9.82 -11.73 -14.50
CA SER A 5 10.37 -10.40 -14.81
C SER A 5 11.89 -10.46 -14.88
N LYS A 6 12.48 -10.03 -16.00
CA LYS A 6 13.94 -9.93 -16.17
C LYS A 6 14.56 -8.74 -15.42
N LYS A 7 13.74 -7.88 -14.80
CA LYS A 7 14.19 -6.64 -14.14
C LYS A 7 14.29 -6.84 -12.63
N THR A 8 15.36 -6.32 -12.04
CA THR A 8 15.53 -6.27 -10.59
C THR A 8 14.70 -5.13 -9.99
N VAL A 9 14.38 -5.19 -8.69
CA VAL A 9 13.63 -4.11 -8.00
C VAL A 9 14.33 -2.75 -8.13
N PRO A 10 15.66 -2.61 -7.94
CA PRO A 10 16.35 -1.34 -8.19
C PRO A 10 16.26 -0.88 -9.64
N GLN A 11 16.32 -1.80 -10.62
CA GLN A 11 16.20 -1.46 -12.03
C GLN A 11 14.84 -0.83 -12.35
N LEU A 12 13.76 -1.28 -11.70
CA LEU A 12 12.43 -0.67 -11.89
C LEU A 12 12.41 0.81 -11.48
N LEU A 13 13.11 1.17 -10.40
CA LEU A 13 13.22 2.57 -9.98
C LEU A 13 14.07 3.39 -10.96
N GLU A 14 15.17 2.83 -11.45
CA GLU A 14 16.01 3.51 -12.45
C GLU A 14 15.25 3.74 -13.77
N ASP A 15 14.48 2.76 -14.23
CA ASP A 15 13.60 2.91 -15.40
C ASP A 15 12.54 3.98 -15.18
N PHE A 16 11.94 4.05 -13.98
CA PHE A 16 10.97 5.08 -13.63
C PHE A 16 11.60 6.48 -13.65
N LYS A 17 12.81 6.64 -13.10
CA LYS A 17 13.56 7.91 -13.14
C LYS A 17 13.89 8.34 -14.57
N GLN A 18 14.12 7.40 -15.48
CA GLN A 18 14.39 7.66 -16.89
C GLN A 18 13.13 7.92 -17.72
N HIS A 19 11.93 7.72 -17.17
CA HIS A 19 10.68 7.94 -17.89
C HIS A 19 10.60 9.39 -18.43
N PRO A 20 10.18 9.63 -19.69
CA PRO A 20 10.22 10.96 -20.31
C PRO A 20 9.50 12.07 -19.54
N VAL A 21 8.47 11.71 -18.77
CA VAL A 21 7.72 12.65 -17.91
C VAL A 21 8.41 12.90 -16.57
N VAL A 22 9.22 11.96 -16.08
CA VAL A 22 9.88 12.04 -14.76
C VAL A 22 11.28 12.63 -14.87
N ALA A 23 12.08 12.19 -15.84
CA ALA A 23 13.48 12.59 -15.99
C ALA A 23 13.70 14.11 -16.03
N PRO A 24 12.86 14.92 -16.71
CA PRO A 24 13.00 16.38 -16.68
C PRO A 24 12.75 16.99 -15.30
N LEU A 25 11.88 16.38 -14.47
CA LEU A 25 11.51 16.89 -13.15
C LEU A 25 12.61 16.73 -12.11
N ILE A 26 13.51 15.76 -12.31
CA ILE A 26 14.62 15.44 -11.40
C ILE A 26 15.99 15.81 -11.99
N LYS A 27 16.01 16.50 -13.14
CA LYS A 27 17.24 16.90 -13.81
C LYS A 27 18.11 17.75 -12.88
N ASP A 28 19.41 17.50 -12.89
CA ASP A 28 20.42 18.14 -12.04
C ASP A 28 20.20 17.93 -10.53
N GLY A 29 19.26 17.05 -10.15
CA GLY A 29 19.02 16.63 -8.79
C GLY A 29 20.16 15.76 -8.24
N LYS A 30 20.44 15.91 -6.94
CA LYS A 30 21.45 15.13 -6.24
C LYS A 30 20.77 14.04 -5.38
N LEU A 31 21.13 12.78 -5.61
CA LEU A 31 20.72 11.69 -4.72
C LEU A 31 21.38 11.86 -3.35
N LEU A 32 20.57 11.99 -2.30
CA LEU A 32 21.05 12.10 -0.92
C LEU A 32 20.94 10.78 -0.16
N GLU A 33 19.89 10.02 -0.41
CA GLU A 33 19.58 8.77 0.28
C GLU A 33 18.94 7.77 -0.67
N TYR A 34 19.27 6.49 -0.49
CA TYR A 34 18.64 5.37 -1.17
C TYR A 34 18.32 4.30 -0.13
N SER A 35 17.05 3.93 -0.03
CA SER A 35 16.56 2.93 0.90
C SER A 35 15.50 2.04 0.25
N ALA A 36 15.29 0.87 0.84
CA ALA A 36 14.26 -0.06 0.43
C ALA A 36 13.56 -0.61 1.68
N HIS A 37 12.28 -0.91 1.55
CA HIS A 37 11.47 -1.48 2.61
C HIS A 37 10.47 -2.48 2.04
N MET A 38 10.05 -3.45 2.84
CA MET A 38 8.99 -4.39 2.46
C MET A 38 7.67 -3.88 2.99
N VAL A 39 6.63 -3.94 2.16
CA VAL A 39 5.27 -3.54 2.53
C VAL A 39 4.40 -4.81 2.63
N PRO A 40 3.64 -4.99 3.72
CA PRO A 40 2.67 -6.08 3.80
C PRO A 40 1.51 -5.84 2.83
N GLU A 41 1.30 -6.74 1.86
CA GLU A 41 0.27 -6.61 0.81
C GLU A 41 -0.78 -7.75 0.83
N GLY A 42 -0.67 -8.70 1.76
CA GLY A 42 -1.59 -9.85 1.82
C GLY A 42 -2.99 -9.53 2.37
N GLY A 43 -3.25 -8.28 2.75
CA GLY A 43 -4.53 -7.82 3.29
C GLY A 43 -4.96 -8.64 4.51
N MET A 44 -6.26 -8.92 4.60
CA MET A 44 -6.83 -9.72 5.72
C MET A 44 -6.21 -11.11 5.88
N ASN A 45 -5.68 -11.71 4.81
CA ASN A 45 -5.08 -13.05 4.85
C ASN A 45 -3.70 -13.07 5.51
N MET A 46 -3.08 -11.89 5.70
CA MET A 46 -1.78 -11.72 6.34
C MET A 46 -1.91 -11.33 7.82
N VAL A 47 -3.12 -11.07 8.31
CA VAL A 47 -3.34 -10.69 9.71
C VAL A 47 -2.98 -11.86 10.61
N SER A 48 -1.99 -11.66 11.48
CA SER A 48 -1.47 -12.68 12.38
C SER A 48 -2.40 -12.90 13.57
N GLU A 49 -2.06 -13.89 14.40
CA GLU A 49 -2.60 -13.94 15.76
C GLU A 49 -2.17 -12.65 16.50
N LEU A 50 -3.16 -11.91 17.02
CA LEU A 50 -2.95 -10.56 17.55
C LEU A 50 -2.66 -10.52 19.06
N VAL A 51 -3.05 -11.58 19.78
CA VAL A 51 -3.04 -11.62 21.25
C VAL A 51 -2.59 -13.00 21.73
N LYS A 52 -1.63 -13.03 22.65
CA LYS A 52 -1.28 -14.18 23.50
C LYS A 52 -1.05 -13.73 24.94
N ASP A 53 -0.79 -14.67 25.84
CA ASP A 53 -0.41 -14.38 27.22
C ASP A 53 0.80 -13.42 27.24
N GLY A 54 0.58 -12.22 27.76
CA GLY A 54 1.57 -11.15 27.86
C GLY A 54 2.01 -10.52 26.54
N VAL A 55 1.35 -10.82 25.41
CA VAL A 55 1.81 -10.37 24.08
C VAL A 55 0.66 -9.78 23.27
N LEU A 56 0.92 -8.63 22.65
CA LEU A 56 0.07 -7.98 21.64
C LEU A 56 0.91 -7.70 20.39
N VAL A 57 0.30 -7.84 19.21
CA VAL A 57 0.93 -7.55 17.92
C VAL A 57 0.17 -6.41 17.25
N ALA A 58 0.88 -5.37 16.79
CA ALA A 58 0.31 -4.17 16.18
C ALA A 58 1.10 -3.74 14.93
N GLY A 59 0.53 -2.83 14.13
CA GLY A 59 1.13 -2.27 12.91
C GLY A 59 1.47 -3.32 11.86
N ASP A 60 2.58 -3.10 11.13
CA ASP A 60 3.02 -3.97 10.04
C ASP A 60 3.30 -5.41 10.50
N ALA A 61 3.74 -5.59 11.75
CA ALA A 61 3.94 -6.92 12.34
C ALA A 61 2.63 -7.73 12.46
N ALA A 62 1.50 -7.03 12.62
CA ALA A 62 0.16 -7.62 12.63
C ALA A 62 -0.44 -7.74 11.22
N GLY A 63 0.31 -7.35 10.17
CA GLY A 63 -0.18 -7.30 8.80
C GLY A 63 -1.12 -6.14 8.50
N PHE A 64 -1.13 -5.10 9.33
CA PHE A 64 -2.00 -3.93 9.15
C PHE A 64 -1.43 -2.93 8.15
N CYS A 65 -1.53 -3.27 6.86
CA CYS A 65 -1.19 -2.38 5.77
C CYS A 65 -2.14 -2.60 4.59
N LEU A 66 -2.48 -1.51 3.91
CA LEU A 66 -3.36 -1.47 2.76
C LEU A 66 -2.62 -0.91 1.56
N ASN A 67 -2.52 -1.70 0.50
CA ASN A 67 -2.13 -1.22 -0.81
C ASN A 67 -3.37 -1.15 -1.70
N VAL A 68 -3.80 0.06 -2.06
CA VAL A 68 -4.94 0.28 -2.97
C VAL A 68 -4.55 0.62 -4.40
N GLY A 69 -3.29 0.38 -4.77
CA GLY A 69 -2.75 0.56 -6.12
C GLY A 69 -2.27 1.98 -6.39
N TYR A 70 -3.02 2.99 -5.95
CA TYR A 70 -2.63 4.40 -6.08
C TYR A 70 -2.20 5.04 -4.76
N THR A 71 -2.51 4.42 -3.61
CA THR A 71 -1.99 4.80 -2.31
C THR A 71 -1.64 3.56 -1.49
N VAL A 72 -0.64 3.71 -0.62
CA VAL A 72 -0.29 2.72 0.40
C VAL A 72 -0.55 3.37 1.76
N ARG A 73 -1.40 2.74 2.58
CA ARG A 73 -1.74 3.18 3.94
C ARG A 73 -1.29 2.13 4.94
N GLY A 74 -0.38 2.52 5.83
CA GLY A 74 0.12 1.67 6.91
C GLY A 74 0.36 2.46 8.21
N MET A 75 0.88 3.69 8.10
CA MET A 75 1.19 4.52 9.28
C MET A 75 -0.01 4.78 10.19
N ASP A 76 -1.15 5.13 9.61
CA ASP A 76 -2.39 5.37 10.33
C ASP A 76 -2.97 4.09 10.96
N LEU A 77 -2.92 2.97 10.25
CA LEU A 77 -3.27 1.66 10.82
C LEU A 77 -2.33 1.26 11.96
N ALA A 78 -1.03 1.53 11.83
CA ALA A 78 -0.04 1.27 12.87
C ALA A 78 -0.26 2.12 14.12
N ILE A 79 -0.54 3.42 13.95
CA ILE A 79 -0.86 4.32 15.06
C ILE A 79 -2.15 3.88 15.77
N ALA A 80 -3.23 3.64 15.01
CA ALA A 80 -4.52 3.26 15.59
C ALA A 80 -4.47 1.89 16.28
N SER A 81 -3.75 0.93 15.70
CA SER A 81 -3.54 -0.39 16.32
C SER A 81 -2.63 -0.32 17.54
N GLY A 82 -1.65 0.57 17.57
CA GLY A 82 -0.83 0.86 18.75
C GLY A 82 -1.64 1.49 19.88
N GLU A 83 -2.52 2.44 19.56
CA GLU A 83 -3.43 3.05 20.53
C GLU A 83 -4.39 2.02 21.14
N ALA A 84 -5.00 1.17 20.30
CA ALA A 84 -5.86 0.09 20.76
C ALA A 84 -5.10 -0.91 21.65
N ALA A 85 -3.85 -1.23 21.31
CA ALA A 85 -3.01 -2.12 22.11
C ALA A 85 -2.71 -1.50 23.49
N ALA A 86 -2.37 -0.21 23.53
CA ALA A 86 -2.14 0.52 24.77
C ALA A 86 -3.39 0.53 25.67
N LYS A 87 -4.58 0.77 25.11
CA LYS A 87 -5.85 0.69 25.85
C LYS A 87 -6.08 -0.69 26.44
N ALA A 88 -5.84 -1.76 25.69
CA ALA A 88 -5.97 -3.12 26.19
C ALA A 88 -5.02 -3.41 27.37
N VAL A 89 -3.76 -2.96 27.27
CA VAL A 89 -2.77 -3.10 28.36
C VAL A 89 -3.18 -2.32 29.61
N LEU A 90 -3.76 -1.12 29.45
CA LEU A 90 -4.25 -0.33 30.59
C LEU A 90 -5.40 -1.04 31.31
N MET A 91 -6.37 -1.61 30.59
CA MET A 91 -7.47 -2.39 31.19
C MET A 91 -6.98 -3.68 31.87
N ALA A 92 -6.00 -4.36 31.26
CA ALA A 92 -5.37 -5.55 31.85
C ALA A 92 -4.61 -5.20 33.14
N LYS A 93 -3.96 -4.03 33.19
CA LYS A 93 -3.27 -3.52 34.37
C LYS A 93 -4.22 -3.28 35.55
N GLU A 94 -5.43 -2.76 35.31
CA GLU A 94 -6.44 -2.56 36.36
C GLU A 94 -6.84 -3.88 37.04
N GLN A 95 -6.81 -4.98 36.30
CA GLN A 95 -7.11 -6.33 36.77
C GLN A 95 -5.86 -7.09 37.28
N ASN A 96 -4.68 -6.50 37.13
CA ASN A 96 -3.38 -7.10 37.41
C ASN A 96 -3.21 -8.50 36.77
N SER A 97 -3.77 -8.69 35.57
CA SER A 97 -3.67 -9.92 34.80
C SER A 97 -3.48 -9.61 33.32
N TYR A 98 -2.52 -10.30 32.70
CA TYR A 98 -2.13 -10.10 31.30
C TYR A 98 -2.28 -11.40 30.48
N SER A 99 -3.23 -12.26 30.86
CA SER A 99 -3.51 -13.43 30.03
C SER A 99 -4.12 -13.01 28.69
N GLN A 100 -4.11 -13.93 27.73
CA GLN A 100 -4.75 -13.76 26.43
C GLN A 100 -6.22 -13.34 26.58
N LYS A 101 -6.91 -13.81 27.61
CA LYS A 101 -8.30 -13.47 27.89
C LYS A 101 -8.46 -12.01 28.32
N GLU A 102 -7.62 -11.51 29.21
CA GLU A 102 -7.72 -10.11 29.65
C GLU A 102 -7.24 -9.14 28.56
N LEU A 103 -6.34 -9.57 27.69
CA LEU A 103 -5.87 -8.80 26.54
C LEU A 103 -6.80 -8.89 25.31
N SER A 104 -7.79 -9.79 25.30
CA SER A 104 -8.65 -10.03 24.13
C SER A 104 -9.50 -8.81 23.75
N CYS A 105 -9.70 -7.86 24.68
CA CYS A 105 -10.36 -6.59 24.41
C CYS A 105 -9.65 -5.79 23.31
N TYR A 106 -8.35 -6.02 23.06
CA TYR A 106 -7.62 -5.46 21.94
C TYR A 106 -8.31 -5.74 20.60
N GLN A 107 -8.73 -6.99 20.40
CA GLN A 107 -9.38 -7.39 19.15
C GLN A 107 -10.75 -6.71 18.98
N SER A 108 -11.50 -6.54 20.07
CA SER A 108 -12.76 -5.77 20.06
C SER A 108 -12.51 -4.31 19.68
N LEU A 109 -11.52 -3.66 20.31
CA LEU A 109 -11.14 -2.28 20.01
C LEU A 109 -10.75 -2.10 18.54
N LEU A 110 -10.00 -3.05 17.98
CA LEU A 110 -9.63 -3.05 16.56
C LEU A 110 -10.84 -3.23 15.64
N ASN A 111 -11.78 -4.14 15.98
CA ASN A 111 -13.01 -4.35 15.23
C ASN A 111 -13.91 -3.11 15.21
N ASP A 112 -13.94 -2.36 16.32
CA ASP A 112 -14.72 -1.14 16.46
C ASP A 112 -14.04 0.05 15.74
N SER A 113 -12.72 0.01 15.61
CA SER A 113 -11.92 1.01 14.88
C SER A 113 -12.07 0.91 13.35
N PHE A 114 -11.49 1.87 12.64
CA PHE A 114 -11.41 1.83 11.18
C PHE A 114 -10.45 0.74 10.67
N VAL A 115 -9.50 0.26 11.49
CA VAL A 115 -8.43 -0.66 11.04
C VAL A 115 -9.03 -1.91 10.42
N ILE A 116 -9.85 -2.66 11.16
CA ILE A 116 -10.44 -3.90 10.64
C ILE A 116 -11.53 -3.63 9.61
N LYS A 117 -12.24 -2.50 9.72
CA LYS A 117 -13.27 -2.10 8.74
C LYS A 117 -12.66 -1.86 7.36
N ASP A 118 -11.57 -1.09 7.29
CA ASP A 118 -10.86 -0.81 6.05
C ASP A 118 -10.19 -2.08 5.51
N MET A 119 -9.56 -2.89 6.37
CA MET A 119 -8.97 -4.18 5.97
C MET A 119 -10.00 -5.13 5.35
N LYS A 120 -11.23 -5.18 5.89
CA LYS A 120 -12.33 -5.96 5.32
C LYS A 120 -12.86 -5.36 4.01
N LEU A 121 -12.94 -4.04 3.91
CA LEU A 121 -13.41 -3.34 2.71
C LEU A 121 -12.50 -3.61 1.51
N TYR A 122 -11.19 -3.63 1.72
CA TYR A 122 -10.19 -3.77 0.65
C TYR A 122 -9.62 -5.19 0.52
N LYS A 123 -10.24 -6.20 1.14
CA LYS A 123 -9.72 -7.59 1.18
C LYS A 123 -9.49 -8.21 -0.20
N ASP A 124 -10.31 -7.85 -1.19
CA ASP A 124 -10.29 -8.42 -2.55
C ASP A 124 -9.42 -7.60 -3.51
N LEU A 125 -8.91 -6.45 -3.06
CA LEU A 125 -8.18 -5.51 -3.89
C LEU A 125 -6.80 -6.02 -4.34
N PRO A 126 -6.01 -6.75 -3.53
CA PRO A 126 -4.77 -7.36 -4.02
C PRO A 126 -4.99 -8.25 -5.25
N SER A 127 -6.03 -9.09 -5.21
CA SER A 127 -6.42 -9.95 -6.34
C SER A 127 -6.88 -9.15 -7.56
N PHE A 128 -7.55 -8.01 -7.34
CA PHE A 128 -7.92 -7.10 -8.42
C PHE A 128 -6.70 -6.46 -9.09
N LEU A 129 -5.69 -6.07 -8.30
CA LEU A 129 -4.44 -5.46 -8.79
C LEU A 129 -3.52 -6.47 -9.49
N ASP A 130 -3.73 -7.78 -9.36
CA ASP A 130 -3.01 -8.77 -10.17
C ASP A 130 -3.39 -8.71 -11.67
N ASN A 131 -4.42 -7.95 -12.06
CA ASN A 131 -4.81 -7.75 -13.46
C ASN A 131 -3.86 -6.82 -14.21
N THR A 132 -3.04 -7.37 -15.09
CA THR A 132 -2.03 -6.63 -15.87
C THR A 132 -2.62 -5.53 -16.75
N ARG A 133 -3.85 -5.69 -17.26
CA ARG A 133 -4.49 -4.70 -18.15
C ARG A 133 -4.69 -3.35 -17.47
N PHE A 134 -4.85 -3.37 -16.15
CA PHE A 134 -4.99 -2.17 -15.34
C PHE A 134 -3.74 -1.30 -15.38
N PHE A 135 -2.56 -1.91 -15.53
CA PHE A 135 -1.27 -1.23 -15.54
C PHE A 135 -0.68 -1.03 -16.93
N THR A 136 -1.18 -1.73 -17.96
CA THR A 136 -0.68 -1.62 -19.33
C THR A 136 -1.70 -0.97 -20.27
N ASP A 137 -2.83 -1.63 -20.49
CA ASP A 137 -3.69 -1.34 -21.63
C ASP A 137 -4.58 -0.13 -21.36
N TYR A 138 -5.16 -0.05 -20.15
CA TYR A 138 -6.06 1.06 -19.81
C TYR A 138 -5.36 2.41 -19.70
N PRO A 139 -4.19 2.54 -19.05
CA PRO A 139 -3.47 3.82 -19.03
C PRO A 139 -3.05 4.25 -20.43
N GLN A 140 -2.57 3.33 -21.26
CA GLN A 140 -2.16 3.64 -22.63
C GLN A 140 -3.35 4.08 -23.49
N MET A 141 -4.49 3.39 -23.38
CA MET A 141 -5.72 3.77 -24.07
C MET A 141 -6.16 5.19 -23.68
N ALA A 142 -6.19 5.50 -22.38
CA ALA A 142 -6.53 6.84 -21.90
C ALA A 142 -5.56 7.91 -22.41
N ALA A 143 -4.25 7.62 -22.40
CA ALA A 143 -3.24 8.52 -22.93
C ALA A 143 -3.42 8.78 -24.43
N ASN A 144 -3.72 7.73 -25.22
CA ASN A 144 -3.94 7.85 -26.66
C ASN A 144 -5.20 8.68 -26.97
N VAL A 145 -6.32 8.42 -26.28
CA VAL A 145 -7.56 9.19 -26.46
C VAL A 145 -7.33 10.67 -26.15
N MET A 146 -6.60 10.98 -25.07
CA MET A 146 -6.27 12.36 -24.73
C MET A 146 -5.32 12.98 -25.75
N HIS A 147 -4.32 12.24 -26.24
CA HIS A 147 -3.44 12.72 -27.30
C HIS A 147 -4.23 13.11 -28.55
N ASP A 148 -5.14 12.24 -29.02
CA ASP A 148 -5.94 12.49 -30.22
C ASP A 148 -6.94 13.64 -30.05
N LEU A 149 -7.42 13.87 -28.83
CA LEU A 149 -8.31 14.98 -28.52
C LEU A 149 -7.59 16.34 -28.52
N PHE A 150 -6.34 16.39 -28.05
CA PHE A 150 -5.60 17.64 -27.83
C PHE A 150 -4.56 17.96 -28.91
N VAL A 151 -4.15 16.99 -29.73
CA VAL A 151 -3.19 17.19 -30.82
C VAL A 151 -3.94 17.34 -32.14
N ILE A 152 -4.06 18.58 -32.61
CA ILE A 152 -4.64 18.89 -33.91
C ILE A 152 -3.58 18.69 -34.99
N ASN A 153 -3.61 17.54 -35.66
CA ASN A 153 -2.87 17.34 -36.91
C ASN A 153 -3.65 17.98 -38.05
N GLY A 154 -3.43 19.27 -38.30
CA GLY A 154 -3.95 19.94 -39.50
C GLY A 154 -3.41 19.27 -40.78
N PRO A 155 -4.08 19.40 -41.94
CA PRO A 155 -3.50 18.95 -43.20
C PRO A 155 -2.15 19.66 -43.43
N GLU A 156 -1.11 18.90 -43.78
CA GLU A 156 0.17 19.47 -44.18
C GLU A 156 -0.09 20.54 -45.25
N LYS A 157 0.53 21.71 -45.11
CA LYS A 157 0.47 22.74 -46.18
C LYS A 157 1.06 22.13 -47.44
N THR A 158 0.22 21.68 -48.36
CA THR A 158 0.62 21.44 -49.75
C THR A 158 1.25 22.71 -50.26
N SER A 159 2.56 22.67 -50.44
CA SER A 159 3.33 23.78 -51.00
C SER A 159 2.90 23.94 -52.45
N ALA A 160 2.18 25.02 -52.75
CA ALA A 160 1.88 25.47 -54.11
C ALA A 160 3.04 26.32 -54.64
#